data_AF-A0A0C9UC19-F1
#
_entry.id   AF-A0A0C9UC19-F1
#
_cell.length_a   1.000
_cell.length_b   1.000
_cell.length_c   1.000
_cell.angle_alpha   90.00
_cell.angle_beta   90.00
_cell.angle_gamma   90.00
#
_symmetry.space_group_name_H-M   'P 1'
#
loop_
_entity.id
_entity.type
_entity.pdbx_description
1 polymer ?
#
loop_
_entity_poly.entity_id
_entity_poly.type
_entity_poly.pdbx_seq_one_letter_code
_entity_poly.pdbx_strand_id
1 'polypeptide(L)'
;VKNALRMIDGMGLDLLILLDTLFWGEEMLVNDHVARFARACLMHSEELLQILKKWRHPPRTHGRGIRMKVACLAMESWALDTMKEKVSRETKDIGPLLHVYSPCSVLSEEHFTSFSICELAAKFKNLNTGAGWAMANP
;
A
#
# COMPACT_ATOMS: atom_id res chain seq x y z
N VAL A 1 22.16 27.80 2.41
CA VAL A 1 20.76 27.49 2.00
C VAL A 1 19.95 28.72 1.63
N LYS A 2 19.70 29.70 2.52
CA LYS A 2 18.91 30.91 2.16
C LYS A 2 19.46 31.66 0.94
N ASN A 3 20.77 31.80 0.85
CA ASN A 3 21.41 32.44 -0.31
C ASN A 3 21.23 31.61 -1.59
N ALA A 4 21.31 30.28 -1.51
CA ALA A 4 21.05 29.40 -2.65
C ALA A 4 19.59 29.51 -3.12
N LEU A 5 18.62 29.57 -2.20
CA LEU A 5 17.22 29.79 -2.55
C LEU A 5 16.99 31.14 -3.24
N ARG A 6 17.67 32.20 -2.79
CA ARG A 6 17.63 33.52 -3.47
C ARG A 6 18.30 33.49 -4.84
N MET A 7 19.35 32.68 -5.03
CA MET A 7 19.97 32.52 -6.34
C MET A 7 19.05 31.80 -7.32
N ILE A 8 18.38 30.73 -6.86
CA ILE A 8 17.39 29.98 -7.65
C ILE A 8 16.25 30.92 -8.09
N ASP A 9 15.69 31.66 -7.14
CA ASP A 9 14.65 32.67 -7.39
C ASP A 9 15.15 33.78 -8.34
N GLY A 10 16.38 34.26 -8.14
CA GLY A 10 17.03 35.24 -9.03
C GLY A 10 17.32 34.73 -10.44
N MET A 11 17.37 33.42 -10.66
CA MET A 11 17.46 32.78 -11.98
C MET A 11 16.08 32.58 -12.64
N GLY A 12 15.00 33.02 -11.99
CA GLY A 12 13.63 32.80 -12.45
C GLY A 12 13.16 31.35 -12.32
N LEU A 13 13.88 30.54 -11.54
CA LEU A 13 13.51 29.17 -11.23
C LEU A 13 12.80 29.13 -9.88
N ASP A 14 11.73 28.35 -9.78
CA ASP A 14 11.22 27.94 -8.48
C ASP A 14 11.87 26.61 -8.05
N LEU A 15 11.81 26.32 -6.75
CA LEU A 15 12.40 25.09 -6.20
C LEU A 15 11.76 23.83 -6.77
N LEU A 16 10.48 23.87 -7.14
CA LEU A 16 9.75 22.73 -7.68
C LEU A 16 10.25 22.40 -9.09
N ILE A 17 10.36 23.40 -9.96
CA ILE A 17 10.92 23.30 -11.32
C ILE A 17 12.36 22.78 -11.24
N LEU A 18 13.16 23.29 -10.31
CA LEU A 18 14.54 22.83 -10.15
C LEU A 18 14.60 21.34 -9.77
N LEU A 19 13.76 20.90 -8.83
CA LEU A 19 13.72 19.50 -8.43
C LEU A 19 13.22 18.63 -9.58
N ASP A 20 12.12 19.02 -10.23
CA ASP A 20 11.52 18.27 -11.33
C ASP A 20 12.52 18.09 -12.49
N THR A 21 13.13 19.18 -12.96
CA THR A 21 14.15 19.16 -14.02
C THR A 21 15.39 18.35 -13.63
N LEU A 22 15.86 18.45 -12.38
CA LEU A 22 17.01 17.68 -11.91
C LEU A 22 16.75 16.18 -11.90
N PHE A 23 15.54 15.74 -11.53
CA PHE A 23 15.22 14.32 -11.45
C PHE A 23 14.97 13.72 -12.83
N TRP A 24 13.81 14.01 -13.43
CA TRP A 24 13.37 13.37 -14.68
C TRP A 24 12.52 14.27 -15.59
N GLY A 25 12.37 15.56 -15.25
CA GLY A 25 11.53 16.49 -16.00
C GLY A 25 12.14 16.98 -17.32
N GLU A 26 13.47 16.95 -17.45
CA GLU A 26 14.18 17.45 -18.63
C GLU A 26 15.11 16.38 -19.22
N GLU A 27 14.86 15.97 -20.47
CA GLU A 27 15.61 14.90 -21.13
C GLU A 27 17.11 15.23 -21.29
N MET A 28 17.42 16.51 -21.50
CA MET A 28 18.81 17.00 -21.61
C MET A 28 19.61 16.75 -20.31
N LEU A 29 18.95 16.83 -19.15
CA LEU A 29 19.57 16.57 -17.84
C LEU A 29 19.59 15.09 -17.47
N VAL A 30 18.81 14.25 -18.17
CA VAL A 30 18.86 12.79 -17.98
C VAL A 30 20.25 12.26 -18.30
N ASN A 31 20.88 12.77 -19.37
CA ASN A 31 22.19 12.33 -19.83
C ASN A 31 23.36 13.17 -19.30
N ASP A 32 23.09 14.35 -18.72
CA ASP A 32 24.14 15.18 -18.14
C ASP A 32 24.85 14.47 -16.96
N HIS A 33 26.17 14.43 -17.03
CA HIS A 33 27.01 13.73 -16.07
C HIS A 33 26.92 14.31 -14.65
N VAL A 34 26.79 15.64 -14.50
CA VAL A 34 26.68 16.30 -13.19
C VAL A 34 25.32 15.99 -12.57
N ALA A 35 24.25 16.12 -13.34
CA ALA A 35 22.89 15.80 -12.89
C ALA A 35 22.74 14.32 -12.54
N ARG A 36 23.34 13.41 -13.32
CA ARG A 36 23.39 11.97 -13.02
C ARG A 36 24.11 11.68 -11.71
N PHE A 37 25.28 12.28 -11.50
CA PHE A 37 26.05 12.10 -10.27
C PHE A 37 25.29 12.63 -9.06
N ALA A 38 24.73 13.85 -9.14
CA ALA A 38 23.94 14.43 -8.06
C ALA A 38 22.73 13.56 -7.69
N ARG A 39 21.99 13.05 -8.68
CA ARG A 39 20.89 12.10 -8.46
C ARG A 39 21.38 10.80 -7.83
N ALA A 40 22.46 10.22 -8.34
CA ALA A 40 23.01 8.98 -7.80
C ALA A 40 23.40 9.14 -6.33
N CYS A 41 24.11 10.21 -5.98
CA CYS A 41 24.44 10.54 -4.59
C CYS A 41 23.19 10.66 -3.72
N LEU A 42 22.16 11.35 -4.22
CA LEU A 42 20.92 11.52 -3.46
C LEU A 42 20.17 10.20 -3.27
N MET A 43 20.00 9.40 -4.33
CA MET A 43 19.23 8.16 -4.30
C MET A 43 19.89 7.04 -3.50
N HIS A 44 21.23 7.06 -3.34
CA HIS A 44 21.97 6.11 -2.51
C HIS A 44 22.18 6.61 -1.07
N SER A 45 21.76 7.83 -0.76
CA SER A 45 21.93 8.43 0.57
C SER A 45 20.86 7.91 1.55
N GLU A 46 21.28 7.52 2.75
CA GLU A 46 20.34 7.25 3.85
C GLU A 46 19.60 8.53 4.25
N GLU A 47 20.23 9.69 4.01
CA GLU A 47 19.70 11.02 4.21
C GLU A 47 18.39 11.24 3.45
N LEU A 48 18.26 10.73 2.22
CA LEU A 48 17.02 10.86 1.44
C LEU A 48 15.84 10.20 2.16
N LEU A 49 16.02 8.98 2.67
CA LEU A 49 14.96 8.29 3.42
C LEU A 49 14.59 9.06 4.68
N GLN A 50 15.57 9.62 5.39
CA GLN A 50 15.31 10.45 6.57
C GLN A 50 14.59 11.75 6.21
N ILE A 51 14.89 12.37 5.07
CA ILE A 51 14.19 13.55 4.55
C ILE A 51 12.73 13.21 4.25
N LEU A 52 12.46 12.11 3.53
CA LEU A 52 11.10 11.67 3.21
C LEU A 52 10.29 11.34 4.47
N LYS A 53 10.90 10.70 5.47
CA LYS A 53 10.27 10.48 6.79
C LYS A 53 9.88 11.79 7.47
N LYS A 54 10.75 12.80 7.41
CA LYS A 54 10.46 14.15 7.94
C LYS A 54 9.41 14.89 7.12
N TRP A 55 9.27 14.63 5.82
CA TRP A 55 8.18 15.20 5.02
C TRP A 55 6.82 14.62 5.40
N ARG A 56 6.77 13.33 5.73
CA ARG A 56 5.58 12.70 6.29
C ARG A 56 5.25 13.26 7.68
N HIS A 57 6.26 13.47 8.52
CA HIS A 57 6.09 14.04 9.87
C HIS A 57 6.94 15.29 10.09
N PRO A 58 6.53 16.44 9.52
CA PRO A 58 7.32 17.66 9.61
C PRO A 58 7.36 18.18 11.05
N PRO A 59 8.49 18.79 11.48
CA PRO A 59 8.61 19.38 12.81
C PRO A 59 7.50 20.40 13.04
N ARG A 60 6.68 20.19 14.07
CA ARG A 60 5.56 21.07 14.40
C ARG A 60 6.06 22.34 15.06
N THR A 61 5.90 23.48 14.39
CA THR A 61 6.00 24.80 15.01
C THR A 61 4.61 25.25 15.51
N HIS A 62 4.57 26.02 16.61
CA HIS A 62 3.34 26.51 17.26
C HIS A 62 2.50 27.51 16.43
N GLY A 63 2.61 27.50 15.11
CA GLY A 63 1.78 28.30 14.22
C GLY A 63 1.87 27.80 12.78
N ARG A 64 0.70 27.57 12.17
CA ARG A 64 0.46 27.16 10.77
C ARG A 64 0.70 25.67 10.45
N GLY A 65 -0.17 24.81 10.97
CA GLY A 65 -0.25 23.38 10.64
C GLY A 65 -0.84 23.03 9.26
N ILE A 66 -1.35 24.00 8.48
CA ILE A 66 -2.09 23.74 7.23
C ILE A 66 -1.17 23.20 6.12
N ARG A 67 -0.03 23.86 5.86
CA ARG A 67 0.89 23.45 4.77
C ARG A 67 1.57 22.10 5.03
N MET A 68 1.76 21.76 6.30
CA MET A 68 2.36 20.49 6.73
C MET A 68 1.42 19.29 6.52
N LYS A 69 0.11 19.50 6.67
CA LYS A 69 -0.90 18.43 6.47
C LYS A 69 -0.93 17.95 5.02
N VAL A 70 -0.73 18.85 4.06
CA VAL A 70 -0.73 18.52 2.62
C VAL A 70 0.41 17.58 2.26
N ALA A 71 1.63 17.81 2.79
CA ALA A 71 2.77 16.93 2.54
C ALA A 71 2.54 15.51 3.07
N CYS A 72 1.99 15.37 4.28
CA CYS A 72 1.65 14.06 4.85
C CYS A 72 0.63 13.31 3.97
N LEU A 73 -0.43 14.00 3.54
CA LEU A 73 -1.46 13.40 2.68
C LEU A 73 -0.90 12.94 1.34
N ALA A 74 -0.03 13.75 0.71
CA ALA A 74 0.62 13.38 -0.55
C ALA A 74 1.52 12.14 -0.39
N MET A 75 2.31 12.08 0.69
CA MET A 75 3.18 10.93 0.98
C MET A 75 2.37 9.65 1.25
N GLU A 76 1.25 9.77 1.95
CA GLU A 76 0.38 8.61 2.25
C GLU A 76 -0.38 8.13 1.02
N SER A 77 -0.89 9.04 0.19
CA SER A 77 -1.51 8.68 -1.09
C SER A 77 -0.54 7.92 -1.98
N TRP A 78 0.67 8.46 -2.17
CA TRP A 78 1.70 7.81 -2.97
C TRP A 78 2.09 6.42 -2.43
N ALA A 79 2.22 6.29 -1.11
CA ALA A 79 2.53 5.01 -0.48
C ALA A 79 1.39 3.99 -0.70
N LEU A 80 0.14 4.41 -0.58
CA LEU A 80 -1.03 3.56 -0.82
C LEU A 80 -1.10 3.10 -2.29
N ASP A 81 -0.86 4.00 -3.24
CA ASP A 81 -0.84 3.66 -4.67
C ASP A 81 0.27 2.65 -4.98
N THR A 82 1.47 2.87 -4.43
CA THR A 82 2.60 1.94 -4.58
C THR A 82 2.27 0.57 -4.00
N MET A 83 1.67 0.49 -2.81
CA MET A 83 1.26 -0.78 -2.21
C MET A 83 0.17 -1.48 -3.03
N LYS A 84 -0.81 -0.72 -3.54
CA LYS A 84 -1.88 -1.25 -4.38
C LYS A 84 -1.33 -1.90 -5.64
N GLU A 85 -0.35 -1.29 -6.30
CA GLU A 85 0.31 -1.86 -7.47
C GLU A 85 1.08 -3.14 -7.13
N LYS A 86 1.79 -3.16 -6.00
CA LYS A 86 2.52 -4.35 -5.53
C LYS A 86 1.58 -5.51 -5.22
N VAL A 87 0.54 -5.28 -4.42
CA VAL A 87 -0.48 -6.28 -4.10
C VAL A 87 -1.19 -6.77 -5.35
N SER A 88 -1.51 -5.87 -6.29
CA SER A 88 -2.15 -6.26 -7.56
C SER A 88 -1.24 -7.14 -8.41
N ARG A 89 0.07 -6.92 -8.38
CA ARG A 89 1.06 -7.75 -9.06
C ARG A 89 1.16 -9.12 -8.41
N GLU A 90 1.36 -9.16 -7.09
CA GLU A 90 1.49 -10.41 -6.33
C GLU A 90 0.22 -11.27 -6.43
N THR A 91 -0.96 -10.65 -6.38
CA THR A 91 -2.24 -11.34 -6.59
C THR A 91 -2.31 -11.97 -7.97
N LYS A 92 -1.83 -11.30 -9.02
CA LYS A 92 -1.76 -11.87 -10.38
C LYS A 92 -0.77 -13.02 -10.45
N ASP A 93 0.37 -12.90 -9.78
CA ASP A 93 1.42 -13.92 -9.78
C ASP A 93 0.98 -15.20 -9.05
N ILE A 94 0.19 -15.07 -7.98
CA ILE A 94 -0.34 -16.20 -7.19
C ILE A 94 -1.60 -16.81 -7.81
N GLY A 95 -2.33 -16.06 -8.66
CA GLY A 95 -3.54 -16.51 -9.34
C GLY A 95 -3.43 -17.89 -9.99
N PRO A 96 -2.40 -18.17 -10.82
CA PRO A 96 -2.18 -19.48 -11.41
C PRO A 96 -2.04 -20.61 -10.39
N LEU A 97 -1.40 -20.35 -9.24
CA LEU A 97 -1.29 -21.35 -8.17
C LEU A 97 -2.66 -21.62 -7.53
N LEU A 98 -3.43 -20.57 -7.24
CA LEU A 98 -4.79 -20.70 -6.70
C LEU A 98 -5.73 -21.44 -7.65
N HIS A 99 -5.57 -21.25 -8.97
CA HIS A 99 -6.31 -22.00 -9.99
C HIS A 99 -5.96 -23.49 -10.01
N VAL A 100 -4.71 -23.87 -9.71
CA VAL A 100 -4.28 -25.27 -9.64
C VAL A 100 -4.77 -25.96 -8.35
N TYR A 101 -4.83 -25.23 -7.23
CA TYR A 101 -5.34 -25.75 -5.95
C TYR A 101 -6.87 -25.77 -5.82
N SER A 102 -7.59 -25.19 -6.78
CA SER A 102 -9.05 -25.26 -6.85
C SER A 102 -9.46 -26.11 -8.05
N PRO A 103 -9.58 -27.45 -7.92
CA PRO A 103 -10.23 -28.23 -8.95
C PRO A 103 -11.64 -27.68 -9.10
N CYS A 104 -11.94 -27.11 -10.27
CA CYS A 104 -13.25 -26.57 -10.62
C CYS A 104 -14.37 -27.64 -10.51
N SER A 105 -14.02 -28.91 -10.30
CA SER A 105 -14.94 -30.01 -10.01
C SER A 105 -15.46 -30.06 -8.57
N VAL A 106 -14.86 -29.33 -7.63
CA VAL A 106 -15.31 -29.28 -6.22
C VAL A 106 -16.26 -28.10 -5.97
N LEU A 107 -16.24 -27.08 -6.84
CA LEU A 107 -17.08 -25.88 -6.75
C LEU A 107 -18.22 -25.94 -7.78
N SER A 108 -19.04 -26.99 -7.71
CA SER A 108 -20.35 -26.97 -8.38
C SER A 108 -21.31 -26.10 -7.56
N GLU A 109 -22.18 -25.31 -8.20
CA GLU A 109 -23.27 -24.58 -7.55
C GLU A 109 -24.15 -25.53 -6.71
N GLU A 110 -24.25 -26.79 -7.15
CA GLU A 110 -24.89 -27.86 -6.42
C GLU A 110 -24.20 -28.16 -5.09
N HIS A 111 -22.88 -28.00 -4.94
CA HIS A 111 -22.17 -28.25 -3.68
C HIS A 111 -22.45 -27.18 -2.60
N PHE A 112 -22.76 -25.94 -3.01
CA PHE A 112 -23.13 -24.86 -2.09
C PHE A 112 -24.63 -24.84 -1.76
N THR A 113 -25.45 -25.43 -2.64
CA THR A 113 -26.91 -25.48 -2.48
C THR A 113 -27.40 -26.85 -2.02
N SER A 114 -26.58 -27.91 -2.09
CA SER A 114 -26.84 -29.25 -1.56
C SER A 114 -26.65 -29.27 -0.04
N PHE A 115 -27.36 -28.40 0.67
CA PHE A 115 -27.62 -28.64 2.07
C PHE A 115 -28.96 -29.37 2.15
N SER A 116 -28.91 -30.66 2.50
CA SER A 116 -30.12 -31.42 2.77
C SER A 116 -30.60 -31.10 4.19
N ILE A 117 -31.68 -30.34 4.30
CA ILE A 117 -32.38 -30.10 5.59
C ILE A 117 -32.69 -31.43 6.28
N CYS A 118 -32.99 -32.48 5.50
CA CYS A 118 -33.27 -33.81 6.02
C CYS A 118 -32.06 -34.45 6.70
N GLU A 119 -30.84 -34.29 6.14
CA GLU A 119 -29.61 -34.78 6.78
C GLU A 119 -29.28 -33.99 8.05
N LEU A 120 -29.50 -32.67 8.02
CA LEU A 120 -29.29 -31.81 9.19
C LEU A 120 -30.27 -32.15 10.33
N ALA A 121 -31.54 -32.41 9.98
CA ALA A 121 -32.56 -32.86 10.91
C ALA A 121 -32.25 -34.26 11.48
N ALA A 122 -31.71 -35.18 10.68
CA ALA A 122 -31.28 -36.49 11.15
C ALA A 122 -30.09 -36.38 12.13
N LYS A 123 -29.10 -35.52 11.85
CA LYS A 123 -28.00 -35.23 12.78
C LYS A 123 -28.50 -34.61 14.09
N PHE A 124 -29.45 -33.69 14.03
CA PHE A 124 -30.06 -33.10 15.23
C PHE A 124 -30.84 -34.13 16.06
N LYS A 125 -31.58 -35.04 15.42
CA LYS A 125 -32.26 -36.13 16.13
C LYS A 125 -31.27 -37.06 16.83
N ASN A 126 -30.16 -37.41 16.17
CA ASN A 126 -29.12 -38.27 16.73
C ASN A 126 -28.35 -37.60 17.89
N LEU A 127 -28.16 -36.29 17.83
CA LEU A 127 -27.60 -35.51 18.95
C LEU A 127 -28.57 -35.45 20.14
N ASN A 128 -29.87 -35.38 19.87
CA ASN A 128 -30.89 -35.30 20.92
C ASN A 128 -31.19 -36.66 21.57
N THR A 129 -31.03 -37.77 20.85
CA THR A 129 -31.12 -39.13 21.43
C THR A 129 -29.86 -39.55 22.18
N GLY A 130 -28.74 -38.85 22.02
CA GLY A 130 -27.53 -39.02 22.84
C GLY A 130 -27.55 -38.27 24.18
N ALA A 131 -28.50 -37.35 24.39
CA ALA A 131 -28.63 -36.57 25.63
C ALA A 131 -29.54 -37.30 26.65
N GLY A 132 -29.09 -38.46 27.11
CA GLY A 132 -29.66 -39.16 28.26
C GLY A 132 -29.36 -38.48 29.60
N TRP A 133 -29.80 -37.23 29.79
CA TRP A 133 -29.60 -36.47 31.04
C TRP A 133 -30.88 -35.90 31.66
N ALA A 134 -32.06 -36.40 31.29
CA ALA A 134 -33.32 -35.98 31.91
C ALA A 134 -34.14 -37.15 32.47
N MET A 135 -33.50 -38.02 33.25
CA MET A 135 -34.16 -38.86 34.25
C MET A 135 -33.26 -39.06 35.47
N ALA A 136 -33.05 -37.98 36.22
CA ALA A 136 -32.63 -38.07 37.62
C ALA A 136 -32.92 -36.73 38.32
N ASN A 137 -34.11 -36.59 38.89
CA ASN A 137 -34.19 -36.25 40.31
C ASN A 137 -35.60 -36.54 40.86
N PRO A 138 -35.71 -37.26 41.99
CA PRO A 138 -36.96 -37.50 42.71
C PRO A 138 -37.50 -36.25 43.40
#